data_AF-A0A7U9DXJ9-F1
#
_entry.id   AF-A0A7U9DXJ9-F1
#
_cell.length_a   1.000
_cell.length_b   1.000
_cell.length_c   1.000
_cell.angle_alpha   90.00
_cell.angle_beta   90.00
_cell.angle_gamma   90.00
#
_symmetry.space_group_name_H-M   'P 1'
#
loop_
_entity.id
_entity.type
_entity.pdbx_description
1 polymer ?
#
loop_
_entity_poly.entity_id
_entity_poly.type
_entity_poly.pdbx_seq_one_letter_code
_entity_poly.pdbx_strand_id
1 'polypeptide(L)'
;MDGTYELYCHPVGGDHPDTEGACAVVDRDTRWGQEVFAPVPEGAVCTMQYGGPATARVTGTWAGRPVDATYDRRDGCEISRWDRMVPLLPEVGAPARS
;
A
#
# COMPACT_ATOMS: atom_id res chain seq x y z
N MET A 1 -12.06 1.20 -6.77
CA MET A 1 -12.13 0.22 -7.87
C MET A 1 -11.66 -1.08 -7.28
N ASP A 2 -12.44 -2.13 -7.44
CA ASP A 2 -12.02 -3.48 -7.08
C ASP A 2 -11.30 -4.09 -8.28
N GLY A 3 -10.23 -4.84 -8.02
CA GLY A 3 -9.40 -5.43 -9.07
C GLY A 3 -8.17 -6.10 -8.50
N THR A 4 -7.52 -6.90 -9.34
CA THR A 4 -6.19 -7.44 -9.09
C THR A 4 -5.29 -6.92 -10.19
N TYR A 5 -4.12 -6.44 -9.82
CA TYR A 5 -3.14 -5.87 -10.73
C TYR A 5 -1.78 -6.50 -10.48
N GLU A 6 -1.03 -6.71 -11.55
CA GLU A 6 0.38 -7.04 -11.52
C GLU A 6 1.22 -5.76 -11.59
N LEU A 7 2.30 -5.74 -10.80
CA LEU A 7 3.28 -4.67 -10.79
C LEU A 7 4.68 -5.26 -10.74
N TYR A 8 5.52 -4.82 -11.67
CA TYR A 8 6.94 -5.08 -11.71
C TYR A 8 7.64 -3.73 -11.66
N CYS A 9 8.69 -3.57 -10.86
CA CYS A 9 9.36 -2.28 -10.68
C CYS A 9 10.80 -2.23 -11.24
N HIS A 10 11.36 -3.38 -11.60
CA HIS A 10 12.78 -3.51 -11.96
C HIS A 10 12.95 -4.54 -13.10
N PRO A 11 12.55 -4.24 -14.36
CA PRO A 11 12.04 -2.96 -14.87
C PRO A 11 10.55 -2.71 -14.57
N VAL A 12 10.11 -1.45 -14.73
CA VAL A 12 8.71 -1.04 -14.51
C VAL A 12 7.78 -1.69 -15.54
N GLY A 13 6.68 -2.29 -15.10
CA GLY A 13 5.69 -2.93 -15.94
C GLY A 13 4.53 -3.56 -15.16
N GLY A 14 3.68 -4.29 -15.87
CA GLY A 14 2.44 -4.86 -15.34
C GLY A 14 1.20 -4.12 -15.86
N ASP A 15 0.04 -4.38 -15.25
CA ASP A 15 -1.25 -3.79 -15.61
C ASP A 15 -1.81 -2.85 -14.54
N HIS A 16 -1.01 -2.55 -13.51
CA HIS A 16 -1.33 -1.52 -12.53
C HIS A 16 -1.62 -0.16 -13.22
N PRO A 17 -2.68 0.57 -12.83
CA PRO A 17 -3.07 1.82 -13.52
C PRO A 17 -2.02 2.93 -13.51
N ASP A 18 -1.14 2.90 -12.51
CA ASP A 18 -0.01 3.83 -12.36
C ASP A 18 1.24 3.02 -11.94
N THR A 19 1.89 2.36 -12.90
CA THR A 19 3.06 1.52 -12.61
C THR A 19 4.24 2.33 -12.09
N GLU A 20 4.53 3.48 -12.69
CA GLU A 20 5.65 4.35 -12.30
C GLU A 20 5.46 4.92 -10.89
N GLY A 21 4.28 5.48 -10.60
CA GLY A 21 3.97 6.05 -9.28
C GLY A 21 3.93 5.00 -8.19
N ALA A 22 3.36 3.82 -8.47
CA ALA A 22 3.33 2.72 -7.52
C ALA A 22 4.74 2.25 -7.15
N CYS A 23 5.61 2.07 -8.14
CA CYS A 23 7.00 1.68 -7.89
C CYS A 23 7.78 2.75 -7.12
N ALA A 24 7.62 4.02 -7.48
CA ALA A 24 8.29 5.13 -6.81
C ALA A 24 7.98 5.19 -5.31
N VAL A 25 6.75 4.89 -4.90
CA VAL A 25 6.36 4.84 -3.49
C VAL A 25 7.08 3.73 -2.73
N VAL A 26 7.07 2.51 -3.28
CA VAL A 26 7.72 1.37 -2.61
C VAL A 26 9.24 1.57 -2.57
N ASP A 27 9.84 2.09 -3.63
CA ASP A 27 11.27 2.40 -3.68
C ASP A 27 11.66 3.46 -2.65
N ARG A 28 10.90 4.56 -2.54
CA ARG A 28 11.18 5.63 -1.56
C ARG A 28 11.18 5.13 -0.12
N ASP A 29 10.29 4.21 0.19
CA ASP A 29 10.12 3.67 1.55
C ASP A 29 11.03 2.46 1.81
N THR A 30 11.71 1.94 0.78
CA THR A 30 12.68 0.87 0.91
C THR A 30 13.96 1.37 1.56
N ARG A 31 14.14 1.00 2.82
CA ARG A 31 15.37 1.25 3.59
C ARG A 31 15.97 -0.06 4.08
N TRP A 32 17.30 -0.12 4.15
CA TRP A 32 17.98 -1.30 4.66
C TRP A 32 17.56 -1.58 6.11
N GLY A 33 17.21 -2.84 6.40
CA GLY A 33 16.72 -3.26 7.72
C GLY A 33 15.26 -2.90 8.03
N GLN A 34 14.54 -2.21 7.15
CA GLN A 34 13.12 -1.91 7.31
C GLN A 34 12.26 -2.85 6.46
N GLU A 35 11.13 -3.28 7.01
CA GLU A 35 10.10 -4.01 6.30
C GLU A 35 9.04 -3.03 5.80
N VAL A 36 9.03 -2.76 4.49
CA VAL A 36 8.16 -1.77 3.84
C VAL A 36 6.69 -2.10 4.01
N PHE A 37 6.36 -3.39 3.95
CA PHE A 37 5.00 -3.90 4.01
C PHE A 37 4.56 -4.33 5.42
N ALA A 38 5.35 -4.03 6.46
CA ALA A 38 5.07 -4.44 7.84
C ALA A 38 3.67 -3.97 8.29
N PRO A 39 2.96 -4.77 9.09
CA PRO A 39 1.69 -4.36 9.68
C PRO A 39 1.89 -3.23 10.69
N VAL A 40 0.78 -2.62 11.12
CA VAL A 40 0.81 -1.76 12.31
C VAL A 40 1.27 -2.59 13.52
N PRO A 41 2.24 -2.12 14.33
CA PRO A 41 2.70 -2.85 15.50
C PRO A 41 1.57 -3.16 16.48
N GLU A 42 1.62 -4.34 17.07
CA GLU A 42 0.69 -4.69 18.15
C GLU A 42 0.81 -3.69 19.31
N GLY A 43 -0.34 -3.23 19.81
CA GLY A 43 -0.39 -2.25 20.90
C GLY A 43 -0.09 -0.80 20.47
N ALA A 44 0.02 -0.51 19.18
CA ALA A 44 0.07 0.87 18.70
C ALA A 44 -1.16 1.66 19.19
N VAL A 45 -0.93 2.91 19.63
CA VAL A 45 -2.00 3.81 20.04
C VAL A 45 -2.57 4.48 18.80
N CYS A 46 -3.74 4.02 18.36
CA CYS A 46 -4.40 4.46 17.14
C CYS A 46 -5.71 5.18 17.46
N THR A 47 -6.09 6.15 16.62
CA THR A 47 -7.41 6.78 16.73
C THR A 47 -8.49 5.81 16.28
N MET A 48 -9.68 5.87 16.88
CA MET A 48 -10.82 5.03 16.49
C MET A 48 -11.56 5.54 15.24
N GLN A 49 -10.84 6.17 14.31
CA GLN A 49 -11.42 6.70 13.08
C GLN A 49 -11.59 5.58 12.06
N TYR A 50 -12.83 5.35 11.64
CA TYR A 50 -13.12 4.43 10.55
C TYR A 50 -13.00 5.15 9.20
N GLY A 51 -12.06 4.71 8.36
CA GLY A 51 -11.78 5.31 7.06
C GLY A 51 -12.70 4.82 5.94
N GLY A 52 -13.38 3.70 6.13
CA GLY A 52 -14.27 3.08 5.13
C GLY A 52 -13.94 1.61 4.88
N PRO A 53 -14.72 0.91 4.03
CA PRO A 53 -14.66 -0.54 3.88
C PRO A 53 -13.54 -1.04 2.95
N ALA A 54 -12.75 -0.14 2.36
CA ALA A 54 -11.73 -0.51 1.40
C ALA A 54 -10.66 -1.41 2.06
N THR A 55 -10.31 -2.48 1.36
CA THR A 55 -9.25 -3.42 1.75
C THR A 55 -8.38 -3.71 0.54
N ALA A 56 -7.14 -4.15 0.78
CA ALA A 56 -6.24 -4.61 -0.26
C ALA A 56 -5.33 -5.70 0.28
N ARG A 57 -4.84 -6.58 -0.61
CA ARG A 57 -3.80 -7.55 -0.30
C ARG A 57 -2.68 -7.40 -1.31
N VAL A 58 -1.46 -7.23 -0.82
CA VAL A 58 -0.25 -7.16 -1.62
C VAL A 58 0.54 -8.45 -1.40
N THR A 59 0.75 -9.20 -2.48
CA THR A 59 1.55 -10.44 -2.46
C THR A 59 2.65 -10.38 -3.50
N GLY A 60 3.81 -10.96 -3.21
CA GLY A 60 4.89 -11.05 -4.19
C GLY A 60 6.26 -11.15 -3.54
N THR A 61 7.26 -10.54 -4.19
CA THR A 61 8.63 -10.45 -3.66
C THR A 61 9.13 -9.02 -3.78
N TRP A 62 9.70 -8.49 -2.71
CA TRP A 62 10.30 -7.16 -2.69
C TRP A 62 11.67 -7.19 -2.02
N ALA A 63 12.68 -6.63 -2.70
CA ALA A 63 14.08 -6.64 -2.25
C ALA A 63 14.57 -8.03 -1.78
N GLY A 64 14.15 -9.09 -2.49
CA GLY A 64 14.50 -10.48 -2.18
C GLY A 64 13.71 -11.13 -1.04
N ARG A 65 12.71 -10.44 -0.44
CA ARG A 65 11.88 -10.97 0.64
C ARG A 65 10.45 -11.22 0.16
N PRO A 66 9.80 -12.33 0.58
CA PRO A 66 8.40 -12.54 0.28
C PRO A 66 7.54 -11.47 0.95
N VAL A 67 6.49 -11.04 0.26
CA VAL A 67 5.50 -10.10 0.76
C VAL A 67 4.14 -10.80 0.76
N ASP A 68 3.43 -10.71 1.88
CA ASP A 68 2.02 -11.04 2.00
C ASP A 68 1.42 -10.11 3.06
N ALA A 69 0.87 -8.98 2.60
CA ALA A 69 0.42 -7.90 3.45
C ALA A 69 -1.03 -7.53 3.14
N THR A 70 -1.87 -7.55 4.18
CA THR A 70 -3.23 -7.03 4.12
C THR A 70 -3.25 -5.58 4.58
N TYR A 71 -4.06 -4.77 3.92
CA TYR A 71 -4.35 -3.40 4.27
C TYR A 71 -5.85 -3.24 4.48
N ASP A 72 -6.23 -2.54 5.53
CA ASP A 72 -7.59 -2.07 5.77
C ASP A 72 -7.53 -0.60 6.21
N ARG A 73 -8.69 -0.03 6.56
CA ARG A 73 -8.81 1.36 6.98
C ARG A 73 -9.68 1.48 8.23
N ARG A 74 -9.51 0.55 9.18
CA ARG A 74 -10.40 0.41 10.34
C ARG A 74 -10.13 1.39 11.49
N ASP A 75 -8.91 1.91 11.55
CA ASP A 75 -8.44 2.86 12.56
C ASP A 75 -7.41 3.84 11.96
N GLY A 76 -7.00 4.85 12.72
CA GLY A 76 -6.09 5.89 12.23
C GLY A 76 -4.69 5.41 11.82
N CYS A 77 -4.20 4.32 12.42
CA CYS A 77 -2.90 3.76 12.04
C CYS A 77 -3.00 3.03 10.70
N GLU A 78 -4.07 2.25 10.50
CA GLU A 78 -4.31 1.55 9.23
C GLU A 78 -4.62 2.53 8.09
N ILE A 79 -5.36 3.61 8.36
CA ILE A 79 -5.53 4.71 7.38
C ILE A 79 -4.17 5.32 7.01
N SER A 80 -3.35 5.67 8.00
CA SER A 80 -2.03 6.25 7.73
C SER A 80 -1.10 5.28 7.00
N ARG A 81 -1.23 3.97 7.25
CA ARG A 81 -0.48 2.92 6.55
C ARG A 81 -0.95 2.77 5.10
N TRP A 82 -2.27 2.84 4.86
CA TRP A 82 -2.85 2.87 3.52
C TRP A 82 -2.35 4.08 2.72
N ASP A 83 -2.47 5.28 3.29
CA ASP A 83 -2.17 6.53 2.59
C ASP A 83 -0.70 6.65 2.18
N ARG A 84 0.22 6.08 2.98
CA ARG A 84 1.64 6.00 2.62
C ARG A 84 1.92 5.15 1.38
N MET A 85 1.04 4.20 1.08
CA MET A 85 1.15 3.32 -0.08
C MET A 85 0.42 3.86 -1.31
N VAL A 86 -0.23 5.02 -1.27
CA VAL A 86 -0.82 5.61 -2.49
C VAL A 86 0.30 6.21 -3.36
N PRO A 87 0.41 5.85 -4.67
CA PRO A 87 -0.61 5.24 -5.50
C PRO A 87 -0.46 3.73 -5.78
N LEU A 88 0.41 2.99 -5.09
CA LEU A 88 0.38 1.51 -5.13
C LEU A 88 -0.98 0.97 -4.68
N LEU A 89 -1.57 1.58 -3.66
CA LEU A 89 -2.98 1.37 -3.29
C LEU A 89 -3.84 2.48 -3.89
N PRO A 90 -5.12 2.21 -4.18
CA PRO A 90 -5.99 3.23 -4.74
C PRO A 90 -6.22 4.36 -3.73
N GLU A 91 -6.27 5.59 -4.24
CA GLU A 91 -6.72 6.74 -3.46
C GLU A 91 -8.19 6.55 -3.09
N VAL A 92 -8.51 6.69 -1.79
CA VAL A 92 -9.87 6.54 -1.28
C VAL A 92 -10.26 7.82 -0.53
N GLY A 93 -11.15 8.62 -1.12
CA GLY A 93 -11.70 9.80 -0.47
C GLY A 93 -11.31 11.16 -1.07
N ALA A 94 -10.56 11.22 -2.17
CA ALA A 94 -10.53 12.41 -3.02
C ALA A 94 -11.59 12.26 -4.14
N PRO A 95 -12.31 13.34 -4.53
CA PRO A 95 -13.11 13.30 -5.74
C PRO A 95 -12.18 12.93 -6.91
N ALA A 96 -12.64 12.03 -7.78
CA ALA A 96 -11.94 11.72 -9.02
C ALA A 96 -11.57 13.04 -9.72
N ARG A 97 -10.27 13.31 -9.88
CA ARG A 97 -9.84 14.48 -10.64
C ARG A 97 -10.33 14.26 -12.08
N SER A 98 -11.21 15.18 -12.50
CA SER A 98 -11.72 15.32 -13.86
C SER A 98 -10.60 15.64 -14.85
#